data_AF-A0A9D8Q5L5-F1
#
_entry.id   AF-A0A9D8Q5L5-F1
#
_cell.length_a   1.000
_cell.length_b   1.000
_cell.length_c   1.000
_cell.angle_alpha   90.00
_cell.angle_beta   90.00
_cell.angle_gamma   90.00
#
_symmetry.space_group_name_H-M   'P 1'
#
loop_
_entity.id
_entity.type
_entity.pdbx_description
1 polymer ?
#
loop_
_entity_poly.entity_id
_entity_poly.type
_entity_poly.pdbx_seq_one_letter_code
_entity_poly.pdbx_strand_id
1 'polypeptide(L)'
;GTLPAEGLKPDTRIAASADRSQIGYLGVWAPDHAACGTVDHAGGTNYLVITSVSLRQGAELPNIVNMVPAVDGKATVKVGDRSIVIAQSGPDSITVDGKSMVRCTTP
;
A
#
# COMPACT_ATOMS: atom_id res chain seq x y z
N GLY A 1 -6.05 8.85 5.54
CA GLY A 1 -6.49 10.06 4.82
C GLY A 1 -7.32 9.66 3.61
N THR A 2 -7.92 10.63 2.90
CA THR A 2 -8.83 10.31 1.78
C THR A 2 -8.08 10.35 0.44
N LEU A 3 -8.33 9.36 -0.42
CA LEU A 3 -7.81 9.30 -1.79
C LEU A 3 -8.51 10.34 -2.70
N PRO A 4 -7.89 10.75 -3.81
CA PRO A 4 -8.58 11.49 -4.87
C PRO A 4 -9.84 10.76 -5.35
N ALA A 5 -10.88 11.53 -5.68
CA ALA A 5 -12.13 10.98 -6.20
C ALA A 5 -12.00 10.43 -7.63
N GLU A 6 -11.08 10.97 -8.41
CA GLU A 6 -10.85 10.61 -9.81
C GLU A 6 -9.35 10.42 -10.08
N GLY A 7 -9.01 9.91 -11.27
CA GLY A 7 -7.62 9.73 -11.70
C GLY A 7 -6.86 8.56 -11.05
N LEU A 8 -7.50 7.83 -10.14
CA LEU A 8 -6.90 6.64 -9.53
C LEU A 8 -6.64 5.54 -10.56
N LYS A 9 -5.41 5.01 -10.55
CA LYS A 9 -5.04 3.86 -11.38
C LYS A 9 -5.87 2.62 -10.98
N PRO A 10 -6.08 1.66 -11.90
CA PRO A 10 -6.88 0.47 -11.62
C PRO A 10 -6.43 -0.33 -10.39
N ASP A 11 -5.13 -0.49 -10.19
CA ASP A 11 -4.56 -1.21 -9.04
C ASP A 11 -4.79 -0.46 -7.72
N THR A 12 -4.76 0.88 -7.73
CA THR A 12 -5.12 1.69 -6.56
C THR A 12 -6.55 1.45 -6.13
N ARG A 13 -7.48 1.42 -7.09
CA ARG A 13 -8.90 1.14 -6.81
C ARG A 13 -9.08 -0.26 -6.22
N ILE A 14 -8.42 -1.27 -6.82
CA ILE A 14 -8.44 -2.65 -6.33
C ILE A 14 -7.87 -2.75 -4.90
N ALA A 15 -6.75 -2.09 -4.62
CA ALA A 15 -6.13 -2.09 -3.30
C ALA A 15 -7.02 -1.38 -2.26
N ALA A 16 -7.61 -0.24 -2.62
CA ALA A 16 -8.48 0.52 -1.74
C ALA A 16 -9.73 -0.27 -1.33
N SER A 17 -10.28 -1.09 -2.24
CA SER A 17 -11.44 -1.95 -2.00
C SER A 17 -11.09 -3.38 -1.59
N ALA A 18 -9.83 -3.70 -1.30
CA ALA A 18 -9.40 -5.07 -1.04
C ALA A 18 -10.08 -5.67 0.20
N ASP A 19 -10.46 -6.94 0.12
CA ASP A 19 -10.76 -7.75 1.31
C ASP A 19 -9.47 -7.99 2.09
N ARG A 20 -9.52 -7.72 3.40
CA ARG A 20 -8.38 -7.75 4.32
C ARG A 20 -8.51 -8.85 5.37
N SER A 21 -9.52 -9.71 5.25
CA SER A 21 -9.77 -10.82 6.18
C SER A 21 -8.57 -11.76 6.33
N GLN A 22 -7.81 -12.00 5.25
CA GLN A 22 -6.64 -12.88 5.23
C GLN A 22 -5.30 -12.12 5.25
N ILE A 23 -5.22 -10.96 4.60
CA ILE A 23 -4.00 -10.15 4.51
C ILE A 23 -4.34 -8.72 4.90
N GLY A 24 -4.08 -8.38 6.17
CA GLY A 24 -4.53 -7.13 6.78
C GLY A 24 -3.93 -5.87 6.16
N TYR A 25 -2.72 -5.96 5.60
CA TYR A 25 -1.97 -4.83 5.06
C TYR A 25 -2.28 -4.51 3.59
N LEU A 26 -3.17 -5.26 2.93
CA LEU A 26 -3.66 -4.87 1.59
C LEU A 26 -4.32 -3.49 1.65
N GLY A 27 -4.05 -2.63 0.69
CA GLY A 27 -4.50 -1.25 0.74
C GLY A 27 -3.62 -0.25 0.03
N VAL A 28 -4.04 1.01 0.15
CA VAL A 28 -3.26 2.17 -0.24
C VAL A 28 -2.74 2.83 1.01
N TRP A 29 -1.46 3.20 1.00
CA TRP A 29 -0.74 3.71 2.17
C TRP A 29 0.05 4.95 1.79
N ALA A 30 0.13 5.92 2.69
CA ALA A 30 0.89 7.15 2.50
C ALA A 30 1.63 7.54 3.78
N PRO A 31 2.64 8.42 3.74
CA PRO A 31 3.40 8.80 4.93
C PRO A 31 2.55 9.49 6.01
N ASP A 32 1.49 10.18 5.59
CA ASP A 32 0.53 10.85 6.46
C ASP A 32 -0.86 10.97 5.79
N HIS A 33 -1.83 11.52 6.53
CA HIS A 33 -3.19 11.65 6.05
C HIS A 33 -3.35 12.64 4.89
N ALA A 34 -2.50 13.66 4.78
CA ALA A 34 -2.57 14.67 3.73
C ALA A 34 -2.04 14.11 2.40
N ALA A 35 -0.97 13.31 2.46
CA ALA A 35 -0.37 12.66 1.32
C ALA A 35 -1.34 11.68 0.61
N CYS A 36 -2.34 11.14 1.31
CA CYS A 36 -3.40 10.34 0.68
C CYS A 36 -4.10 11.08 -0.47
N GLY A 37 -4.29 12.40 -0.35
CA GLY A 37 -4.92 13.24 -1.39
C GLY A 37 -4.05 13.48 -2.62
N THR A 38 -2.82 12.94 -2.65
CA THR A 38 -1.88 13.07 -3.76
C THR A 38 -1.59 11.75 -4.48
N VAL A 39 -2.20 10.65 -4.03
CA VAL A 39 -2.02 9.33 -4.63
C VAL A 39 -2.41 9.38 -6.11
N ASP A 40 -1.54 8.86 -6.97
CA ASP A 40 -1.69 8.85 -8.44
C ASP A 40 -1.76 10.22 -9.13
N HIS A 41 -1.57 11.33 -8.40
CA HIS A 41 -1.34 12.63 -9.03
C HIS A 41 0.07 12.70 -9.63
N ALA A 42 0.26 13.56 -10.63
CA ALA A 42 1.58 13.84 -11.17
C ALA A 42 2.52 14.37 -10.07
N GLY A 43 3.69 13.75 -9.92
CA GLY A 43 4.63 14.09 -8.84
C GLY A 43 4.29 13.48 -7.47
N GLY A 44 3.21 12.70 -7.36
CA GLY A 44 2.91 11.90 -6.17
C GLY A 44 4.03 10.91 -5.90
N THR A 45 4.67 11.02 -4.74
CA THR A 45 5.78 10.15 -4.31
C THR A 45 5.48 9.57 -2.93
N ASN A 46 6.24 8.54 -2.55
CA ASN A 46 6.23 7.97 -1.19
C ASN A 46 4.91 7.33 -0.73
N TYR A 47 3.95 7.10 -1.61
CA TYR A 47 2.79 6.24 -1.33
C TYR A 47 3.06 4.80 -1.76
N LEU A 48 2.26 3.87 -1.26
CA LEU A 48 2.34 2.45 -1.56
C LEU A 48 0.95 1.92 -1.92
N VAL A 49 0.87 1.16 -3.00
CA VAL A 49 -0.33 0.45 -3.41
C VAL A 49 -0.06 -1.05 -3.33
N ILE A 50 -0.81 -1.75 -2.50
CA ILE A 50 -0.64 -3.19 -2.24
C ILE A 50 -1.94 -3.89 -2.58
N THR A 51 -1.92 -4.67 -3.67
CA THR A 51 -2.97 -5.65 -3.98
C THR A 51 -2.52 -7.05 -3.55
N SER A 52 -3.37 -8.06 -3.68
CA SER A 52 -2.98 -9.45 -3.40
C SER A 52 -1.86 -9.98 -4.32
N VAL A 53 -1.69 -9.37 -5.51
CA VAL A 53 -0.79 -9.85 -6.56
C VAL A 53 0.20 -8.78 -7.06
N SER A 54 0.23 -7.61 -6.44
CA SER A 54 1.15 -6.54 -6.82
C SER A 54 1.49 -5.56 -5.70
N LEU A 55 2.67 -4.97 -5.82
CA LEU A 55 3.14 -3.85 -5.00
C LEU A 55 3.67 -2.74 -5.89
N ARG A 56 3.19 -1.51 -5.70
CA ARG A 56 3.68 -0.33 -6.40
C ARG A 56 4.08 0.76 -5.43
N GLN A 57 5.29 1.30 -5.62
CA GLN A 57 5.80 2.43 -4.85
C GLN A 57 5.67 3.72 -5.67
N GLY A 58 4.89 4.68 -5.19
CA GLY A 58 4.67 5.94 -5.88
C GLY A 58 4.19 5.77 -7.34
N ALA A 59 4.81 6.55 -8.23
CA ALA A 59 4.49 6.58 -9.65
C ALA A 59 5.15 5.46 -10.49
N GLU A 60 5.85 4.51 -9.87
CA GLU A 60 6.52 3.40 -10.56
C GLU A 60 5.52 2.43 -11.21
N LEU A 61 6.01 1.51 -12.05
CA LEU A 61 5.18 0.39 -12.50
C LEU A 61 4.92 -0.58 -11.34
N PRO A 62 3.73 -1.20 -11.24
CA PRO A 62 3.48 -2.24 -10.25
C PRO A 62 4.40 -3.44 -10.46
N ASN A 63 5.05 -3.88 -9.39
CA ASN A 63 5.78 -5.14 -9.37
C ASN A 63 4.79 -6.28 -9.12
N ILE A 64 4.82 -7.31 -9.96
CA ILE A 64 3.97 -8.49 -9.80
C ILE A 64 4.55 -9.41 -8.73
N VAL A 65 3.80 -9.58 -7.65
CA VAL A 65 4.24 -10.26 -6.43
C VAL A 65 3.02 -10.79 -5.70
N ASN A 66 3.05 -12.06 -5.29
CA ASN A 66 2.01 -12.62 -4.45
C ASN A 66 2.23 -12.17 -2.99
N MET A 67 1.26 -11.45 -2.44
CA MET A 67 1.28 -11.07 -1.03
C MET A 67 1.01 -12.28 -0.14
N VAL A 68 1.58 -12.26 1.05
CA VAL A 68 1.47 -13.34 2.03
C VAL A 68 0.87 -12.81 3.32
N PRO A 69 0.12 -13.61 4.09
CA PRO A 69 -0.30 -13.19 5.42
C PRO A 69 0.91 -12.82 6.30
N ALA A 70 0.72 -11.83 7.17
CA ALA A 70 1.73 -11.49 8.17
C ALA A 70 1.80 -12.59 9.25
N VAL A 71 3.02 -12.97 9.62
CA VAL A 71 3.32 -13.85 10.77
C VAL A 71 3.92 -12.97 11.86
N ASP A 72 3.38 -13.04 13.08
CA ASP A 72 3.77 -12.19 14.21
C ASP A 72 3.75 -10.68 13.86
N GLY A 73 2.76 -10.28 13.05
CA GLY A 73 2.57 -8.88 12.62
C GLY A 73 3.54 -8.41 11.53
N LYS A 74 4.36 -9.29 10.95
CA LYS A 74 5.31 -8.97 9.87
C LYS A 74 5.13 -9.85 8.65
N ALA A 75 5.24 -9.25 7.47
CA ALA A 75 5.33 -9.94 6.20
C ALA A 75 6.63 -9.54 5.50
N THR A 76 7.32 -10.52 4.91
CA THR A 76 8.47 -10.27 4.06
C THR A 76 8.10 -10.61 2.63
N VAL A 77 8.16 -9.61 1.77
CA VAL A 77 7.71 -9.69 0.39
C VAL A 77 8.91 -9.53 -0.53
N LYS A 78 9.15 -10.49 -1.43
CA LYS A 78 10.25 -10.41 -2.40
C LYS A 78 9.80 -9.70 -3.66
N VAL A 79 10.42 -8.57 -3.98
CA VAL A 79 10.23 -7.79 -5.21
C VAL A 79 11.53 -7.87 -6.02
N GLY A 80 11.57 -8.75 -7.01
CA GLY A 80 12.83 -9.12 -7.67
C GLY A 80 13.83 -9.66 -6.65
N ASP A 81 15.04 -9.11 -6.64
CA ASP A 81 16.12 -9.49 -5.71
C ASP A 81 16.02 -8.79 -4.34
N ARG A 82 15.09 -7.83 -4.18
CA ARG A 82 14.90 -7.08 -2.94
C ARG A 82 13.85 -7.75 -2.06
N SER A 83 14.08 -7.76 -0.76
CA SER A 83 13.04 -8.07 0.24
C SER A 83 12.52 -6.77 0.85
N ILE A 84 11.19 -6.61 0.90
CA ILE A 84 10.49 -5.53 1.58
C ILE A 84 9.85 -6.10 2.82
N VAL A 85 10.10 -5.48 3.97
CA VAL A 85 9.46 -5.87 5.23
C VAL A 85 8.29 -4.94 5.51
N ILE A 86 7.10 -5.54 5.63
CA ILE A 86 5.87 -4.84 6.00
C ILE A 86 5.52 -5.28 7.42
N ALA A 87 5.56 -4.37 8.38
CA ALA A 87 5.07 -4.65 9.74
C ALA A 87 3.75 -3.92 9.97
N GLN A 88 2.71 -4.67 10.32
CA GLN A 88 1.39 -4.13 10.60
C GLN A 88 1.24 -3.87 12.09
N SER A 89 1.26 -2.59 12.46
CA SER A 89 1.10 -2.14 13.85
C SER A 89 -0.37 -1.96 14.26
N GLY A 90 -1.28 -1.92 13.30
CA GLY A 90 -2.71 -1.81 13.52
C GLY A 90 -3.51 -1.92 12.21
N PRO A 91 -4.85 -1.81 12.26
CA PRO A 91 -5.68 -1.89 11.07
C PRO A 91 -5.35 -0.77 10.07
N ASP A 92 -4.96 0.42 10.54
CA ASP A 92 -4.72 1.59 9.68
C ASP A 92 -3.29 2.13 9.75
N SER A 93 -2.35 1.32 10.26
CA SER A 93 -0.95 1.71 10.41
C SER A 93 0.00 0.55 10.10
N ILE A 94 0.92 0.79 9.17
CA ILE A 94 2.02 -0.13 8.83
C ILE A 94 3.36 0.58 8.90
N THR A 95 4.44 -0.19 8.92
CA THR A 95 5.77 0.27 8.55
C THR A 95 6.27 -0.54 7.37
N VAL A 96 6.95 0.12 6.43
CA VAL A 96 7.52 -0.51 5.23
C VAL A 96 8.99 -0.16 5.20
N ASP A 97 9.85 -1.17 5.35
CA ASP A 97 11.30 -0.98 5.56
C ASP A 97 11.61 0.09 6.61
N GLY A 98 10.87 0.07 7.73
CA GLY A 98 11.00 1.01 8.85
C GLY A 98 10.32 2.37 8.66
N LYS A 99 9.72 2.65 7.49
CA LYS A 99 8.97 3.90 7.25
C LYS A 99 7.51 3.73 7.61
N SER A 100 7.02 4.51 8.58
CA SER A 100 5.61 4.51 8.96
C SER A 100 4.72 5.02 7.84
N MET A 101 3.55 4.39 7.69
CA MET A 101 2.53 4.78 6.74
C MET A 101 1.14 4.61 7.33
N VAL A 102 0.24 5.51 6.95
CA VAL A 102 -1.17 5.50 7.31
C VAL A 102 -2.01 5.00 6.16
N ARG A 103 -3.14 4.35 6.48
CA ARG A 103 -4.07 3.87 5.46
C ARG A 103 -4.77 5.05 4.77
N CYS A 104 -4.87 4.95 3.45
CA CYS A 104 -5.74 5.81 2.66
C CYS A 104 -7.05 5.09 2.34
N THR A 105 -8.15 5.81 2.47
CA THR A 105 -9.51 5.32 2.21
C THR A 105 -10.10 6.02 1.00
N THR A 106 -11.06 5.37 0.33
CA THR A 106 -11.87 6.05 -0.69
C THR A 106 -12.66 7.20 -0.06
N PRO A 107 -13.01 8.24 -0.84
CA PRO A 107 -13.98 9.25 -0.44
C PRO A 107 -15.32 8.66 0.00
#